data_AF-A0A4Y6KZM4-F1
#
_entry.id   AF-A0A4Y6KZM4-F1
#
_cell.length_a   1.000
_cell.length_b   1.000
_cell.length_c   1.000
_cell.angle_alpha   90.00
_cell.angle_beta   90.00
_cell.angle_gamma   90.00
#
_symmetry.space_group_name_H-M   'P 1'
#
loop_
_entity.id
_entity.type
_entity.pdbx_description
1 polymer ?
#
loop_
_entity_poly.entity_id
_entity_poly.type
_entity_poly.pdbx_seq_one_letter_code
_entity_poly.pdbx_strand_id
1 'polypeptide(L)'
;MRWLLPCVLAAVLAACGMRFAYSHLDWLLPWYLSDYVTLDRDQRNLLDARLADRLAWHCRQQLGPYAELLRRVEADLRRGRIEAAELDAHLTRAESLWRELMVAITPDARALLESLSDEQTAELAAAFRRRNRDAREDFLDGSPAELRERQVERMEKRLRPWLGRLQPDQRRLIEQWSDALTLSTAQWLAQRERWQANLLATLGQRRQPAVFEARLRPLLVSPDAGWPADYRARVAHNRSQTVALLAGLLNSATPGQREQLFGEIDAWARQFELRACAPAALPAQAAARP
;
A
#
# COMPACT_ATOMS: atom_id res chain seq x y z
N MET A 1 -5.25 1.33 4.19
CA MET A 1 -6.21 0.97 3.11
C MET A 1 -6.59 2.23 2.36
N ARG A 2 -5.78 2.63 1.38
CA ARG A 2 -5.95 3.87 0.61
C ARG A 2 -7.05 3.64 -0.45
N TRP A 3 -8.13 4.42 -0.34
CA TRP A 3 -9.15 4.83 -1.31
C TRP A 3 -9.36 4.02 -2.61
N LEU A 4 -10.61 3.55 -2.76
CA LEU A 4 -11.25 3.11 -3.99
C LEU A 4 -11.78 4.32 -4.75
N LEU A 5 -11.36 4.51 -6.01
CA LEU A 5 -12.08 5.23 -7.09
C LEU A 5 -11.19 5.14 -8.35
N PRO A 6 -11.48 4.31 -9.39
CA PRO A 6 -12.65 3.46 -9.65
C PRO A 6 -12.30 1.99 -10.08
N CYS A 7 -12.90 1.00 -9.42
CA CYS A 7 -12.71 -0.45 -9.73
C CYS A 7 -13.61 -1.01 -10.83
N VAL A 8 -13.77 -0.34 -11.96
CA VAL A 8 -14.56 -0.90 -13.08
C VAL A 8 -13.78 -0.95 -14.40
N LEU A 9 -12.71 -0.16 -14.55
CA LEU A 9 -11.80 -0.23 -15.70
C LEU A 9 -10.51 -1.04 -15.43
N ALA A 10 -10.21 -1.30 -14.14
CA ALA A 10 -8.91 -1.80 -13.67
C ALA A 10 -8.68 -3.32 -13.83
N ALA A 11 -9.72 -4.13 -14.08
CA ALA A 11 -9.55 -5.58 -14.22
C ALA A 11 -9.02 -5.98 -15.61
N VAL A 12 -9.49 -5.30 -16.68
CA VAL A 12 -8.97 -5.53 -18.05
C VAL A 12 -7.67 -4.74 -18.30
N LEU A 13 -7.42 -3.70 -17.49
CA LEU A 13 -6.18 -2.91 -17.49
C LEU A 13 -5.18 -3.37 -16.42
N ALA A 14 -5.34 -4.47 -15.69
CA ALA A 14 -4.39 -4.82 -14.62
C ALA A 14 -2.99 -5.09 -15.19
N ALA A 15 -2.89 -5.80 -16.33
CA ALA A 15 -1.61 -6.07 -16.99
C ALA A 15 -1.09 -4.93 -17.88
N CYS A 16 -1.97 -4.33 -18.68
CA CYS A 16 -1.59 -3.21 -19.56
C CYS A 16 -1.45 -1.89 -18.79
N GLY A 17 -2.26 -1.70 -17.75
CA GLY A 17 -2.32 -0.53 -16.89
C GLY A 17 -1.26 -0.53 -15.80
N MET A 18 -0.79 -1.69 -15.31
CA MET A 18 0.44 -1.70 -14.50
C MET A 18 1.65 -1.37 -15.36
N ARG A 19 1.77 -1.95 -16.56
CA ARG A 19 2.80 -1.55 -17.54
C ARG A 19 2.73 -0.05 -17.82
N PHE A 20 1.55 0.48 -18.11
CA PHE A 20 1.35 1.90 -18.39
C PHE A 20 1.70 2.73 -17.15
N ALA A 21 1.11 2.44 -15.99
CA ALA A 21 1.37 3.17 -14.76
C ALA A 21 2.85 3.15 -14.40
N TYR A 22 3.49 1.98 -14.35
CA TYR A 22 4.91 1.83 -13.99
C TYR A 22 5.84 2.54 -14.99
N SER A 23 5.52 2.52 -16.28
CA SER A 23 6.35 3.18 -17.31
C SER A 23 6.07 4.68 -17.45
N HIS A 24 4.99 5.19 -16.83
CA HIS A 24 4.59 6.61 -16.87
C HIS A 24 4.47 7.19 -15.46
N LEU A 25 5.19 6.63 -14.48
CA LEU A 25 5.16 7.09 -13.09
C LEU A 25 5.73 8.51 -12.96
N ASP A 26 6.67 8.87 -13.82
CA ASP A 26 7.21 10.22 -14.01
C ASP A 26 6.13 11.25 -14.37
N TRP A 27 5.13 10.87 -15.14
CA TRP A 27 3.98 11.73 -15.44
C TRP A 27 2.88 11.66 -14.38
N LEU A 28 2.57 10.46 -13.86
CA LEU A 28 1.47 10.24 -12.93
C LEU A 28 1.75 10.78 -11.53
N LEU A 29 2.99 10.67 -11.04
CA LEU A 29 3.34 11.03 -9.67
C LEU A 29 3.25 12.55 -9.43
N PRO A 30 3.78 13.43 -10.31
CA PRO A 30 3.59 14.87 -10.16
C PRO A 30 2.11 15.28 -10.18
N TRP A 31 1.30 14.66 -11.05
CA TRP A 31 -0.14 14.90 -11.09
C TRP A 31 -0.81 14.52 -9.76
N TYR A 32 -0.48 13.35 -9.21
CA TYR A 32 -0.99 12.93 -7.90
C TYR A 32 -0.53 13.87 -6.77
N LEU A 33 0.72 14.33 -6.80
CA LEU A 33 1.25 15.25 -5.78
C LEU A 33 0.63 16.65 -5.87
N SER A 34 0.18 17.07 -7.06
CA SER A 34 -0.46 18.38 -7.26
C SER A 34 -1.76 18.56 -6.48
N ASP A 35 -2.44 17.46 -6.10
CA ASP A 35 -3.59 17.49 -5.19
C ASP A 35 -3.22 17.98 -3.77
N TYR A 36 -1.93 17.88 -3.42
CA TYR A 36 -1.39 18.14 -2.09
C TYR A 36 -0.52 19.38 -2.04
N VAL A 37 0.39 19.55 -3.00
CA VAL A 37 1.35 20.64 -3.04
C VAL A 37 1.76 20.95 -4.48
N THR A 38 1.81 22.24 -4.80
CA THR A 38 2.22 22.73 -6.11
C THR A 38 3.75 22.81 -6.18
N LEU A 39 4.37 21.85 -6.86
CA LEU A 39 5.83 21.84 -7.04
C LEU A 39 6.27 22.89 -8.07
N ASP A 40 7.37 23.57 -7.80
CA ASP A 40 8.02 24.45 -8.78
C ASP A 40 8.83 23.64 -9.82
N ARG A 41 9.51 24.33 -10.74
CA ARG A 41 10.28 23.68 -11.80
C ARG A 41 11.46 22.87 -11.25
N ASP A 42 12.18 23.39 -10.26
CA ASP A 42 13.39 22.75 -9.74
C ASP A 42 13.01 21.53 -8.88
N GLN A 43 11.93 21.62 -8.11
CA GLN A 43 11.38 20.50 -7.35
C GLN A 43 10.82 19.39 -8.25
N ARG A 44 10.20 19.73 -9.40
CA ARG A 44 9.80 18.73 -10.40
C ARG A 44 11.00 18.01 -10.99
N ASN A 45 12.03 18.74 -11.41
CA ASN A 45 13.27 18.15 -11.92
C ASN A 45 13.93 17.24 -10.86
N LEU A 46 13.95 17.67 -9.59
CA LEU A 46 14.43 16.86 -8.47
C LEU A 46 13.61 15.57 -8.31
N LEU A 47 12.28 15.66 -8.33
CA LEU A 47 11.39 14.52 -8.23
C LEU A 47 11.63 13.52 -9.36
N ASP A 48 11.72 13.99 -10.60
CA ASP A 48 11.89 13.16 -11.79
C ASP A 48 13.22 12.37 -11.73
N ALA A 49 14.32 13.06 -11.39
CA ALA A 49 15.63 12.42 -11.24
C ALA A 49 15.63 11.35 -10.15
N ARG A 50 15.08 11.66 -8.97
CA ARG A 50 15.00 10.72 -7.83
C ARG A 50 14.10 9.54 -8.13
N LEU A 51 12.98 9.77 -8.82
CA LEU A 51 12.05 8.73 -9.21
C LEU A 51 12.69 7.78 -10.22
N ALA A 52 13.43 8.28 -11.21
CA ALA A 52 14.13 7.44 -12.18
C ALA A 52 15.12 6.48 -11.48
N ASP A 53 15.94 7.00 -10.56
CA ASP A 53 16.86 6.19 -9.75
C ASP A 53 16.12 5.15 -8.91
N ARG A 54 15.00 5.55 -8.29
CA ARG A 54 14.19 4.67 -7.45
C ARG A 54 13.51 3.57 -8.26
N LEU A 55 13.01 3.86 -9.46
CA LEU A 55 12.42 2.86 -10.36
C LEU A 55 13.47 1.85 -10.82
N ALA A 56 14.69 2.32 -11.13
CA ALA A 56 15.80 1.44 -11.48
C ALA A 56 16.19 0.53 -10.30
N TRP A 57 16.22 1.05 -9.07
CA TRP A 57 16.41 0.24 -7.86
C TRP A 57 15.28 -0.76 -7.64
N HIS A 58 14.02 -0.33 -7.72
CA HIS A 58 12.84 -1.17 -7.51
C HIS A 58 12.81 -2.33 -8.52
N CYS A 59 13.13 -2.03 -9.77
CA CYS A 59 13.29 -3.00 -10.85
C CYS A 59 14.31 -4.09 -10.51
N ARG A 60 15.49 -3.71 -10.00
CA ARG A 60 16.59 -4.65 -9.67
C ARG A 60 16.39 -5.40 -8.35
N GLN A 61 15.71 -4.79 -7.38
CA GLN A 61 15.76 -5.24 -5.98
C GLN A 61 14.41 -5.73 -5.42
N GLN A 62 13.27 -5.26 -5.95
CA GLN A 62 11.95 -5.54 -5.36
C GLN A 62 11.02 -6.33 -6.29
N LEU A 63 11.09 -6.13 -7.61
CA LEU A 63 10.19 -6.81 -8.54
C LEU A 63 10.35 -8.34 -8.54
N GLY A 64 11.59 -8.85 -8.53
CA GLY A 64 11.86 -10.29 -8.37
C GLY A 64 11.24 -10.86 -7.08
N PRO A 65 11.56 -10.30 -5.90
CA PRO A 65 10.95 -10.74 -4.64
C PRO A 65 9.41 -10.67 -4.59
N TYR A 66 8.78 -9.69 -5.25
CA TYR A 66 7.31 -9.65 -5.38
C TYR A 66 6.78 -10.81 -6.24
N ALA A 67 7.42 -11.11 -7.36
CA ALA A 67 7.06 -12.26 -8.19
C ALA A 67 7.19 -13.57 -7.41
N GLU A 68 8.32 -13.79 -6.72
CA GLU A 68 8.52 -14.99 -5.92
C GLU A 68 7.48 -15.14 -4.80
N LEU A 69 7.09 -14.03 -4.16
CA LEU A 69 6.03 -14.05 -3.15
C LEU A 69 4.72 -14.56 -3.75
N LEU A 70 4.31 -14.04 -4.92
CA LEU A 70 3.10 -14.50 -5.61
C LEU A 70 3.20 -15.97 -6.03
N ARG A 71 4.36 -16.43 -6.53
CA ARG A 71 4.59 -17.84 -6.87
C ARG A 71 4.49 -18.76 -5.65
N ARG A 72 5.01 -18.33 -4.50
CA ARG A 72 4.88 -19.05 -3.22
C ARG A 72 3.41 -19.12 -2.77
N VAL A 73 2.68 -18.01 -2.85
CA VAL A 73 1.23 -17.99 -2.55
C VAL A 73 0.49 -18.97 -3.48
N GLU A 74 0.77 -18.95 -4.78
CA GLU A 74 0.16 -19.87 -5.74
C GLU A 74 0.43 -21.34 -5.38
N ALA A 75 1.69 -21.68 -5.09
CA ALA A 75 2.11 -23.03 -4.74
C ALA A 75 1.41 -23.54 -3.47
N ASP A 76 1.31 -22.69 -2.44
CA ASP A 76 0.64 -23.03 -1.19
C ASP A 76 -0.88 -23.25 -1.40
N LEU A 77 -1.53 -22.39 -2.17
CA LEU A 77 -2.95 -22.53 -2.50
C LEU A 77 -3.25 -23.77 -3.35
N ARG A 78 -2.31 -24.22 -4.18
CA ARG A 78 -2.43 -25.45 -4.98
C ARG A 78 -2.33 -26.72 -4.14
N ARG A 79 -1.75 -26.68 -2.93
CA ARG A 79 -1.72 -27.83 -2.01
C ARG A 79 -3.10 -28.18 -1.43
N GLY A 80 -4.10 -27.30 -1.58
CA GLY A 80 -5.48 -27.57 -1.20
C GLY A 80 -6.02 -26.54 -0.21
N ARG A 81 -6.29 -26.99 1.01
CA ARG A 81 -6.77 -26.12 2.10
C ARG A 81 -5.62 -25.26 2.60
N ILE A 82 -5.89 -23.96 2.79
CA ILE A 82 -4.93 -23.01 3.36
C ILE A 82 -5.37 -22.56 4.74
N GLU A 83 -4.46 -22.55 5.70
CA GLU A 83 -4.73 -22.07 7.05
C GLU A 83 -4.46 -20.57 7.17
N ALA A 84 -5.15 -19.92 8.11
CA ALA A 84 -5.00 -18.47 8.33
C ALA A 84 -3.54 -18.09 8.65
N ALA A 85 -2.83 -18.92 9.41
CA ALA A 85 -1.42 -18.67 9.75
C ALA A 85 -0.50 -18.70 8.51
N GLU A 86 -0.77 -19.55 7.51
CA GLU A 86 0.00 -19.60 6.27
C GLU A 86 -0.21 -18.32 5.45
N LEU A 87 -1.45 -17.84 5.34
CA LEU A 87 -1.75 -16.55 4.70
C LEU A 87 -1.10 -15.37 5.44
N ASP A 88 -1.12 -15.39 6.78
CA ASP A 88 -0.52 -14.35 7.59
C ASP A 88 0.99 -14.23 7.32
N ALA A 89 1.68 -15.36 7.18
CA ALA A 89 3.11 -15.39 6.86
C ALA A 89 3.41 -14.72 5.50
N HIS A 90 2.58 -14.95 4.47
CA HIS A 90 2.71 -14.27 3.18
C HIS A 90 2.48 -12.77 3.30
N LEU A 91 1.49 -12.34 4.08
CA LEU A 91 1.24 -10.94 4.34
C LEU A 91 2.40 -10.29 5.10
N THR A 92 2.98 -10.96 6.09
CA THR A 92 4.19 -10.49 6.79
C THR A 92 5.37 -10.33 5.83
N ARG A 93 5.54 -11.25 4.86
CA ARG A 93 6.57 -11.10 3.82
C ARG A 93 6.29 -9.89 2.92
N ALA A 94 5.04 -9.67 2.50
CA ALA A 94 4.64 -8.49 1.73
C ALA A 94 4.93 -7.18 2.49
N GLU A 95 4.68 -7.16 3.80
CA GLU A 95 4.97 -6.01 4.67
C GLU A 95 6.47 -5.75 4.82
N SER A 96 7.29 -6.80 4.85
CA SER A 96 8.76 -6.65 4.79
C SER A 96 9.20 -5.97 3.51
N LEU A 97 8.71 -6.41 2.35
CA LEU A 97 9.02 -5.78 1.05
C LEU A 97 8.58 -4.31 1.02
N TRP A 98 7.38 -4.03 1.53
CA TRP A 98 6.91 -2.65 1.69
C TRP A 98 7.84 -1.81 2.57
N ARG A 99 8.31 -2.36 3.70
CA ARG A 99 9.24 -1.65 4.60
C ARG A 99 10.59 -1.39 3.93
N GLU A 100 11.12 -2.37 3.19
CA GLU A 100 12.34 -2.22 2.39
C GLU A 100 12.18 -1.09 1.37
N LEU A 101 11.05 -1.04 0.64
CA LEU A 101 10.71 0.05 -0.27
C LEU A 101 10.65 1.42 0.44
N MET A 102 9.97 1.51 1.59
CA MET A 102 9.86 2.76 2.36
C MET A 102 11.22 3.26 2.86
N VAL A 103 12.09 2.36 3.32
CA VAL A 103 13.47 2.71 3.68
C VAL A 103 14.21 3.28 2.47
N ALA A 104 14.04 2.64 1.31
CA ALA A 104 14.69 3.06 0.08
C ALA A 104 14.18 4.44 -0.40
N ILE A 105 12.87 4.70 -0.34
CA ILE A 105 12.26 5.98 -0.75
C ILE A 105 12.57 7.12 0.24
N THR A 106 12.86 6.83 1.51
CA THR A 106 13.07 7.85 2.55
C THR A 106 14.04 8.97 2.17
N PRO A 107 15.27 8.71 1.65
CA PRO A 107 16.18 9.78 1.20
C PRO A 107 15.61 10.62 0.04
N ASP A 108 14.83 10.01 -0.86
CA ASP A 108 14.21 10.69 -2.01
C ASP A 108 13.10 11.63 -1.52
N ALA A 109 12.23 11.13 -0.64
CA ALA A 109 11.19 11.91 0.01
C ALA A 109 11.78 13.04 0.87
N ARG A 110 12.87 12.79 1.60
CA ARG A 110 13.58 13.81 2.40
C ARG A 110 14.02 14.97 1.51
N ALA A 111 14.70 14.69 0.39
CA ALA A 111 15.21 15.73 -0.50
C ALA A 111 14.07 16.63 -1.03
N LEU A 112 12.94 16.03 -1.44
CA LEU A 112 11.78 16.79 -1.90
C LEU A 112 11.14 17.59 -0.74
N LEU A 113 10.91 16.96 0.41
CA LEU A 113 10.25 17.60 1.54
C LEU A 113 11.09 18.73 2.17
N GLU A 114 12.43 18.62 2.14
CA GLU A 114 13.37 19.66 2.57
C GLU A 114 13.32 20.88 1.64
N SER A 115 13.10 20.66 0.35
CA SER A 115 13.02 21.72 -0.66
C SER A 115 11.72 22.54 -0.62
N LEU A 116 10.72 22.15 0.16
CA LEU A 116 9.43 22.84 0.20
C LEU A 116 9.54 24.23 0.85
N SER A 117 8.85 25.21 0.25
CA SER A 117 8.69 26.54 0.83
C SER A 117 7.71 26.52 2.02
N ASP A 118 7.65 27.63 2.76
CA ASP A 118 6.68 27.77 3.85
C ASP A 118 5.24 27.83 3.29
N GLU A 119 5.05 28.47 2.13
CA GLU A 119 3.77 28.51 1.41
C GLU A 119 3.33 27.12 0.96
N GLN A 120 4.25 26.32 0.40
CA GLN A 120 3.98 24.93 0.00
C GLN A 120 3.66 24.03 1.19
N THR A 121 4.31 24.27 2.34
CA THR A 121 3.98 23.57 3.59
C THR A 121 2.57 23.93 4.07
N ALA A 122 2.15 25.19 3.91
CA ALA A 122 0.80 25.63 4.23
C ALA A 122 -0.26 25.05 3.26
N GLU A 123 0.07 24.95 1.97
CA GLU A 123 -0.74 24.30 0.94
C GLU A 123 -0.98 22.82 1.28
N LEU A 124 0.09 22.09 1.62
CA LEU A 124 0.01 20.69 2.06
C LEU A 124 -0.90 20.53 3.27
N ALA A 125 -0.78 21.43 4.26
CA ALA A 125 -1.65 21.43 5.43
C ALA A 125 -3.13 21.67 5.06
N ALA A 126 -3.40 22.58 4.12
CA ALA A 126 -4.76 22.83 3.62
C ALA A 126 -5.33 21.61 2.87
N ALA A 127 -4.53 20.95 2.05
CA ALA A 127 -4.91 19.73 1.35
C ALA A 127 -5.22 18.58 2.32
N PHE A 128 -4.42 18.40 3.37
CA PHE A 128 -4.73 17.44 4.43
C PHE A 128 -6.07 17.73 5.09
N ARG A 129 -6.33 18.98 5.50
CA ARG A 129 -7.61 19.37 6.12
C ARG A 129 -8.80 19.09 5.20
N ARG A 130 -8.70 19.43 3.91
CA ARG A 130 -9.74 19.16 2.90
C ARG A 130 -10.03 17.67 2.80
N ARG A 131 -9.01 16.86 2.49
CA ARG A 131 -9.16 15.41 2.31
C ARG A 131 -9.57 14.66 3.58
N ASN A 132 -9.39 15.25 4.76
CA ASN A 132 -9.90 14.67 6.01
C ASN A 132 -11.37 15.03 6.27
N ARG A 133 -11.89 16.13 5.71
CA ARG A 133 -13.33 16.41 5.70
C ARG A 133 -14.04 15.45 4.76
N ASP A 134 -13.56 15.34 3.51
CA ASP A 134 -14.09 14.38 2.54
C ASP A 134 -14.08 12.95 3.12
N ALA A 135 -13.00 12.57 3.83
CA ALA A 135 -12.92 11.27 4.49
C ALA A 135 -13.89 11.06 5.64
N ARG A 136 -14.29 12.12 6.34
CA ARG A 136 -15.32 12.02 7.38
C ARG A 136 -16.67 11.83 6.74
N GLU A 137 -17.00 12.64 5.73
CA GLU A 137 -18.26 12.56 5.00
C GLU A 137 -18.42 11.17 4.37
N ASP A 138 -17.41 10.66 3.67
CA ASP A 138 -17.49 9.37 2.97
C ASP A 138 -17.63 8.15 3.90
N PHE A 139 -17.07 8.22 5.11
CA PHE A 139 -16.90 7.03 5.96
C PHE A 139 -17.54 7.09 7.35
N LEU A 140 -18.02 8.26 7.79
CA LEU A 140 -18.73 8.41 9.06
C LEU A 140 -20.22 8.73 8.87
N ASP A 141 -20.62 9.20 7.69
CA ASP A 141 -22.02 9.56 7.46
C ASP A 141 -22.88 8.34 7.15
N GLY A 142 -23.90 8.14 7.98
CA GLY A 142 -24.88 7.06 7.87
C GLY A 142 -25.19 6.42 9.21
N SER A 143 -26.26 5.65 9.25
CA SER A 143 -26.58 4.77 10.37
C SER A 143 -25.52 3.65 10.52
N PRO A 144 -25.36 3.06 11.72
CA PRO A 144 -24.44 1.93 11.90
C PRO A 144 -24.67 0.77 10.92
N ALA A 145 -25.92 0.50 10.55
CA ALA A 145 -26.27 -0.54 9.58
C ALA A 145 -25.76 -0.20 8.16
N GLU A 146 -25.94 1.04 7.72
CA GLU A 146 -25.44 1.49 6.41
C GLU A 146 -23.91 1.48 6.34
N LEU A 147 -23.22 1.93 7.38
CA LEU A 147 -21.76 1.92 7.44
C LEU A 147 -21.19 0.51 7.35
N ARG A 148 -21.87 -0.44 8.00
CA ARG A 148 -21.54 -1.86 7.97
C ARG A 148 -21.76 -2.47 6.58
N GLU A 149 -22.91 -2.21 5.96
CA GLU A 149 -23.20 -2.71 4.60
C GLU A 149 -22.18 -2.17 3.60
N ARG A 150 -21.88 -0.86 3.66
CA ARG A 150 -20.80 -0.27 2.83
C ARG A 150 -19.45 -0.93 3.09
N GLN A 151 -19.18 -1.43 4.30
CA GLN A 151 -17.95 -2.16 4.59
C GLN A 151 -17.92 -3.54 3.91
N VAL A 152 -19.05 -4.26 3.92
CA VAL A 152 -19.23 -5.53 3.20
C VAL A 152 -19.02 -5.30 1.71
N GLU A 153 -19.75 -4.35 1.10
CA GLU A 153 -19.62 -4.02 -0.33
C GLU A 153 -18.19 -3.64 -0.74
N ARG A 154 -17.48 -2.87 0.09
CA ARG A 154 -16.08 -2.53 -0.16
C ARG A 154 -15.17 -3.76 -0.16
N MET A 155 -15.43 -4.73 0.72
CA MET A 155 -14.67 -5.98 0.74
C MET A 155 -15.00 -6.83 -0.50
N GLU A 156 -16.28 -6.99 -0.84
CA GLU A 156 -16.70 -7.71 -2.05
C GLU A 156 -16.07 -7.11 -3.32
N LYS A 157 -16.08 -5.78 -3.43
CA LYS A 157 -15.48 -5.05 -4.57
C LYS A 157 -13.97 -5.30 -4.68
N ARG A 158 -13.27 -5.46 -3.56
CA ARG A 158 -11.83 -5.79 -3.54
C ARG A 158 -11.55 -7.24 -3.93
N LEU A 159 -12.45 -8.15 -3.58
CA LEU A 159 -12.32 -9.58 -3.88
C LEU A 159 -12.75 -9.93 -5.30
N ARG A 160 -13.63 -9.12 -5.91
CA ARG A 160 -14.20 -9.37 -7.23
C ARG A 160 -13.19 -9.62 -8.36
N PRO A 161 -12.05 -8.90 -8.47
CA PRO A 161 -11.04 -9.23 -9.46
C PRO A 161 -10.43 -10.62 -9.28
N TRP A 162 -10.32 -11.09 -8.03
CA TRP A 162 -9.64 -12.35 -7.69
C TRP A 162 -10.58 -13.56 -7.67
N LEU A 163 -11.80 -13.40 -7.16
CA LEU A 163 -12.76 -14.48 -6.93
C LEU A 163 -14.04 -14.33 -7.77
N GLY A 164 -14.13 -13.33 -8.64
CA GLY A 164 -15.32 -13.06 -9.43
C GLY A 164 -16.54 -12.73 -8.57
N ARG A 165 -17.71 -13.23 -8.96
CA ARG A 165 -18.94 -13.09 -8.16
C ARG A 165 -18.87 -14.02 -6.95
N LEU A 166 -19.11 -13.46 -5.77
CA LEU A 166 -19.18 -14.24 -4.53
C LEU A 166 -20.52 -14.97 -4.40
N GLN A 167 -20.47 -16.16 -3.83
CA GLN A 167 -21.64 -16.96 -3.47
C GLN A 167 -22.31 -16.42 -2.19
N PRO A 168 -23.61 -16.71 -1.96
CA PRO A 168 -24.31 -16.28 -0.74
C PRO A 168 -23.56 -16.65 0.55
N ASP A 169 -22.96 -17.84 0.60
CA ASP A 169 -22.21 -18.33 1.75
C ASP A 169 -20.92 -17.54 1.99
N GLN A 170 -20.23 -17.15 0.92
CA GLN A 170 -19.04 -16.30 0.97
C GLN A 170 -19.38 -14.88 1.41
N ARG A 171 -20.52 -14.35 0.98
CA ARG A 171 -21.02 -13.05 1.45
C ARG A 171 -21.32 -13.07 2.95
N ARG A 172 -21.92 -14.15 3.48
CA ARG A 172 -22.13 -14.30 4.93
C ARG A 172 -20.82 -14.31 5.72
N LEU A 173 -19.74 -14.88 5.18
CA LEU A 173 -18.41 -14.78 5.81
C LEU A 173 -17.93 -13.32 5.90
N ILE A 174 -18.18 -12.50 4.87
CA ILE A 174 -17.82 -11.07 4.88
C ILE A 174 -18.70 -10.31 5.87
N GLU A 175 -19.98 -10.62 5.97
CA GLU A 175 -20.89 -10.01 6.96
C GLU A 175 -20.45 -10.31 8.39
N GLN A 176 -20.05 -11.56 8.69
CA GLN A 176 -19.49 -11.97 9.99
C GLN A 176 -18.14 -11.30 10.28
N TRP A 177 -17.29 -11.18 9.27
CA TRP A 177 -16.03 -10.44 9.39
C TRP A 177 -16.27 -8.97 9.74
N SER A 178 -17.24 -8.32 9.08
CA SER A 178 -17.64 -6.93 9.33
C SER A 178 -18.12 -6.72 10.78
N ASP A 179 -18.90 -7.67 11.30
CA ASP A 179 -19.31 -7.75 12.71
C ASP A 179 -18.14 -7.79 13.69
N ALA A 180 -17.13 -8.60 13.36
CA ALA A 180 -16.04 -8.93 14.26
C ALA A 180 -14.99 -7.81 14.37
N LEU A 181 -15.02 -6.79 13.51
CA LEU A 181 -14.06 -5.70 13.52
C LEU A 181 -14.29 -4.77 14.73
N THR A 182 -13.21 -4.42 15.42
CA THR A 182 -13.25 -3.58 16.62
C THR A 182 -12.65 -2.18 16.43
N LEU A 183 -12.14 -1.89 15.23
CA LEU A 183 -11.61 -0.59 14.87
C LEU A 183 -12.71 0.28 14.24
N SER A 184 -13.03 1.41 14.87
CA SER A 184 -13.94 2.37 14.25
C SER A 184 -13.24 3.20 13.18
N THR A 185 -13.98 3.58 12.14
CA THR A 185 -13.49 4.53 11.13
C THR A 185 -12.98 5.82 11.78
N ALA A 186 -13.64 6.30 12.83
CA ALA A 186 -13.24 7.50 13.56
C ALA A 186 -11.84 7.37 14.19
N GLN A 187 -11.53 6.22 14.80
CA GLN A 187 -10.20 5.95 15.34
C GLN A 187 -9.14 5.93 14.24
N TRP A 188 -9.43 5.31 13.09
CA TRP A 188 -8.53 5.33 11.93
C TRP A 188 -8.26 6.75 11.41
N LEU A 189 -9.30 7.57 11.28
CA LEU A 189 -9.16 8.98 10.88
C LEU A 189 -8.31 9.77 11.87
N ALA A 190 -8.51 9.58 13.18
CA ALA A 190 -7.70 10.23 14.20
C ALA A 190 -6.20 9.88 14.11
N GLN A 191 -5.87 8.61 13.84
CA GLN A 191 -4.46 8.22 13.65
C GLN A 191 -3.86 8.82 12.38
N ARG A 192 -4.64 8.88 11.28
CA ARG A 192 -4.22 9.53 10.04
C ARG A 192 -3.91 11.02 10.28
N GLU A 193 -4.78 11.72 11.01
CA GLU A 193 -4.58 13.13 11.36
C GLU A 193 -3.37 13.35 12.24
N ARG A 194 -3.14 12.47 13.23
CA ARG A 194 -1.95 12.56 14.06
C ARG A 194 -0.67 12.38 13.24
N TRP A 195 -0.65 11.42 12.31
CA TRP A 195 0.48 11.24 11.41
C TRP A 195 0.73 12.50 10.55
N GLN A 196 -0.33 13.09 9.98
CA GLN A 196 -0.23 14.32 9.19
C GLN A 196 0.28 15.50 10.03
N ALA A 197 -0.22 15.67 11.25
CA ALA A 197 0.25 16.71 12.17
C ALA A 197 1.73 16.53 12.51
N ASN A 198 2.17 15.30 12.77
CA ASN A 198 3.58 15.00 13.02
C ASN A 198 4.47 15.29 11.80
N LEU A 199 3.97 15.00 10.58
CA LEU A 199 4.69 15.35 9.35
C LEU A 199 4.83 16.87 9.20
N LEU A 200 3.76 17.63 9.39
CA LEU A 200 3.80 19.10 9.33
C LEU A 200 4.73 19.70 10.40
N ALA A 201 4.71 19.16 11.63
CA ALA A 201 5.64 19.56 12.68
C ALA A 201 7.10 19.25 12.32
N THR A 202 7.33 18.13 11.64
CA THR A 202 8.65 17.74 11.13
C THR A 202 9.13 18.67 10.01
N LEU A 203 8.25 19.07 9.09
CA LEU A 203 8.54 20.07 8.06
C LEU A 203 8.88 21.45 8.64
N GLY A 204 8.35 21.79 9.81
CA GLY A 204 8.76 22.99 10.57
C GLY A 204 10.22 22.99 11.01
N GLN A 205 10.88 21.82 11.02
CA GLN A 205 12.29 21.65 11.39
C GLN A 205 13.20 21.38 10.17
N ARG A 206 12.69 21.52 8.94
CA ARG A 206 13.43 21.15 7.72
C ARG A 206 14.75 21.89 7.49
N ARG A 207 14.93 23.07 8.10
CA ARG A 207 16.19 23.83 8.07
C ARG A 207 17.26 23.29 9.04
N GLN A 208 16.98 22.20 9.77
CA GLN A 208 17.91 21.52 10.67
C GLN A 208 18.11 20.07 10.18
N PRO A 209 19.04 19.79 9.24
CA PRO A 209 19.09 18.52 8.51
C PRO A 209 19.12 17.28 9.39
N ALA A 210 19.95 17.28 10.45
CA ALA A 210 20.06 16.15 11.38
C ALA A 210 18.74 15.89 12.14
N VAL A 211 18.07 16.95 12.60
CA VAL A 211 16.80 16.84 13.33
C VAL A 211 15.66 16.42 12.38
N PHE A 212 15.65 16.99 11.18
CA PHE A 212 14.66 16.68 10.15
C PHE A 212 14.73 15.21 9.74
N GLU A 213 15.92 14.71 9.43
CA GLU A 213 16.13 13.30 9.07
C GLU A 213 15.70 12.35 10.19
N ALA A 214 16.15 12.61 11.42
CA ALA A 214 15.84 11.78 12.58
C ALA A 214 14.32 11.68 12.86
N ARG A 215 13.56 12.75 12.59
CA ARG A 215 12.10 12.78 12.77
C ARG A 215 11.32 12.25 11.58
N LEU A 216 11.81 12.48 10.35
CA LEU A 216 11.11 12.07 9.12
C LEU A 216 11.16 10.55 8.92
N ARG A 217 12.32 9.93 9.15
CA ARG A 217 12.51 8.49 8.92
C ARG A 217 11.46 7.61 9.61
N PRO A 218 11.19 7.72 10.93
CA PRO A 218 10.19 6.87 11.58
C PRO A 218 8.78 7.13 11.06
N LEU A 219 8.44 8.36 10.62
CA LEU A 219 7.12 8.65 10.03
C LEU A 219 6.89 7.91 8.71
N LEU A 220 7.95 7.67 7.92
CA LEU A 220 7.85 6.98 6.64
C LEU A 220 8.03 5.47 6.76
N VAL A 221 8.99 5.03 7.58
CA VAL A 221 9.38 3.60 7.67
C VAL A 221 8.58 2.82 8.71
N SER A 222 8.15 3.48 9.79
CA SER A 222 7.47 2.84 10.93
C SER A 222 6.35 3.73 11.48
N PRO A 223 5.33 4.08 10.66
CA PRO A 223 4.25 4.98 11.07
C PRO A 223 3.40 4.43 12.23
N ASP A 224 3.48 3.12 12.47
CA ASP A 224 2.82 2.37 13.53
C ASP A 224 3.53 2.42 14.88
N ALA A 225 4.83 2.75 14.90
CA ALA A 225 5.60 2.88 16.14
C ALA A 225 4.99 3.90 17.12
N GLY A 226 4.38 4.96 16.58
CA GLY A 226 3.72 6.00 17.36
C GLY A 226 2.28 5.69 17.77
N TRP A 227 1.71 4.51 17.45
CA TRP A 227 0.32 4.20 17.78
C TRP A 227 0.10 3.97 19.29
N PRO A 228 -1.07 4.33 19.85
CA PRO A 228 -1.45 3.94 21.20
C PRO A 228 -1.57 2.42 21.32
N ALA A 229 -1.33 1.88 22.52
CA ALA A 229 -1.33 0.43 22.75
C ALA A 229 -2.69 -0.22 22.44
N ASP A 230 -3.80 0.44 22.81
CA ASP A 230 -5.16 0.01 22.51
C ASP A 230 -5.45 0.02 21.00
N TYR A 231 -4.98 1.04 20.28
CA TYR A 231 -5.10 1.10 18.81
C TYR A 231 -4.33 -0.04 18.14
N ARG A 232 -3.09 -0.30 18.57
CA ARG A 232 -2.30 -1.44 18.07
C ARG A 232 -3.00 -2.77 18.29
N ALA A 233 -3.56 -3.00 19.47
CA ALA A 233 -4.31 -4.22 19.78
C ALA A 233 -5.53 -4.40 18.86
N ARG A 234 -6.29 -3.32 18.60
CA ARG A 234 -7.43 -3.35 17.66
C ARG A 234 -7.02 -3.62 16.22
N VAL A 235 -5.90 -3.04 15.76
CA VAL A 235 -5.35 -3.32 14.43
C VAL A 235 -4.94 -4.78 14.32
N ALA A 236 -4.27 -5.33 15.33
CA ALA A 236 -3.86 -6.73 15.37
C ALA A 236 -5.07 -7.69 15.36
N HIS A 237 -6.11 -7.39 16.15
CA HIS A 237 -7.38 -8.14 16.11
C HIS A 237 -8.04 -8.08 14.73
N ASN A 238 -8.17 -6.90 14.14
CA ASN A 238 -8.77 -6.76 12.81
C ASN A 238 -7.97 -7.46 11.71
N ARG A 239 -6.63 -7.50 11.84
CA ARG A 239 -5.78 -8.32 10.97
C ARG A 239 -6.15 -9.79 11.10
N SER A 240 -6.21 -10.34 12.31
CA SER A 240 -6.53 -11.77 12.49
C SER A 240 -7.91 -12.12 11.93
N GLN A 241 -8.93 -11.26 12.13
CA GLN A 241 -10.26 -11.44 11.52
C GLN A 241 -10.19 -11.42 9.99
N THR A 242 -9.41 -10.51 9.42
CA THR A 242 -9.28 -10.37 7.96
C THR A 242 -8.57 -11.58 7.35
N VAL A 243 -7.52 -12.08 7.98
CA VAL A 243 -6.81 -13.27 7.50
C VAL A 243 -7.68 -14.52 7.61
N ALA A 244 -8.44 -14.66 8.70
CA ALA A 244 -9.42 -15.73 8.85
C ALA A 244 -10.51 -15.68 7.75
N LEU A 245 -11.03 -14.49 7.45
CA LEU A 245 -11.96 -14.29 6.33
C LEU A 245 -11.35 -14.77 5.01
N LEU A 246 -10.13 -14.32 4.68
CA LEU A 246 -9.46 -14.70 3.43
C LEU A 246 -9.27 -16.21 3.34
N ALA A 247 -8.80 -16.87 4.41
CA ALA A 247 -8.69 -18.33 4.44
C ALA A 247 -10.05 -19.01 4.21
N GLY A 248 -11.12 -18.54 4.86
CA GLY A 248 -12.47 -19.06 4.67
C GLY A 248 -12.98 -18.90 3.24
N LEU A 249 -12.74 -17.75 2.61
CA LEU A 249 -13.13 -17.49 1.22
C LEU A 249 -12.35 -18.36 0.23
N LEU A 250 -11.04 -18.49 0.41
CA LEU A 250 -10.19 -19.31 -0.45
C LEU A 250 -10.53 -20.81 -0.33
N ASN A 251 -10.83 -21.27 0.88
CA ASN A 251 -11.23 -22.65 1.14
C ASN A 251 -12.64 -22.97 0.64
N SER A 252 -13.53 -21.98 0.54
CA SER A 252 -14.89 -22.12 -0.02
C SER A 252 -14.98 -21.75 -1.51
N ALA A 253 -13.85 -21.42 -2.15
CA ALA A 253 -13.82 -21.02 -3.55
C ALA A 253 -14.24 -22.17 -4.48
N THR A 254 -15.17 -21.89 -5.40
CA THR A 254 -15.60 -22.84 -6.44
C THR A 254 -14.47 -23.10 -7.45
N PRO A 255 -14.54 -24.15 -8.29
CA PRO A 255 -13.53 -24.39 -9.32
C PRO A 255 -13.27 -23.19 -10.23
N GLY A 256 -14.33 -22.51 -10.69
CA GLY A 256 -14.20 -21.30 -11.51
C GLY A 256 -13.57 -20.12 -10.76
N GLN A 257 -13.86 -19.95 -9.46
CA GLN A 257 -13.22 -18.92 -8.64
C GLN A 257 -11.73 -19.23 -8.41
N ARG A 258 -11.36 -20.51 -8.26
CA ARG A 258 -9.96 -20.94 -8.14
C ARG A 258 -9.20 -20.71 -9.44
N GLU A 259 -9.79 -21.01 -10.59
CA GLU A 259 -9.19 -20.71 -11.89
C GLU A 259 -8.93 -19.22 -12.07
N GLN A 260 -9.92 -18.37 -11.76
CA GLN A 260 -9.75 -16.92 -11.80
C GLN A 260 -8.65 -16.43 -10.84
N LEU A 261 -8.64 -16.93 -9.60
CA LEU A 261 -7.65 -16.58 -8.60
C LEU A 261 -6.23 -16.91 -9.09
N PHE A 262 -6.02 -18.12 -9.61
CA PHE A 262 -4.71 -18.52 -10.13
C PHE A 262 -4.33 -17.73 -11.38
N GLY A 263 -5.29 -17.45 -12.26
CA GLY A 263 -5.08 -16.59 -13.42
C GLY A 263 -4.59 -15.20 -13.04
N GLU A 264 -5.20 -14.57 -12.02
CA GLU A 264 -4.77 -13.27 -11.51
C GLU A 264 -3.39 -13.34 -10.85
N ILE A 265 -3.15 -14.29 -9.95
CA ILE A 265 -1.83 -14.45 -9.29
C ILE A 265 -0.72 -14.62 -10.33
N ASP A 266 -0.92 -15.48 -11.32
CA ASP A 266 0.04 -15.73 -12.40
C ASP A 266 0.22 -14.50 -13.30
N ALA A 267 -0.87 -13.76 -13.60
CA ALA A 267 -0.80 -12.51 -14.35
C ALA A 267 0.04 -11.45 -13.63
N TRP A 268 -0.11 -11.28 -12.30
CA TRP A 268 0.70 -10.36 -11.51
C TRP A 268 2.15 -10.83 -11.38
N ALA A 269 2.37 -12.13 -11.12
CA ALA A 269 3.71 -12.71 -11.01
C ALA A 269 4.51 -12.50 -12.31
N ARG A 270 3.92 -12.82 -13.47
CA ARG A 270 4.55 -12.60 -14.78
C ARG A 270 4.86 -11.13 -15.04
N GLN A 271 4.00 -10.21 -14.63
CA GLN A 271 4.27 -8.79 -14.82
C GLN A 271 5.49 -8.33 -14.02
N PHE A 272 5.61 -8.78 -12.78
CA PHE A 272 6.80 -8.52 -11.97
C PHE A 272 8.05 -9.18 -12.55
N GLU A 273 7.96 -10.43 -13.02
CA GLU A 273 9.06 -11.14 -13.69
C GLU A 273 9.53 -10.40 -14.94
N LEU A 274 8.61 -10.03 -15.83
CA LEU A 274 8.90 -9.30 -17.08
C LEU A 274 9.52 -7.92 -16.85
N ARG A 275 9.28 -7.34 -15.68
CA ARG A 275 9.76 -6.01 -15.31
C ARG A 275 10.98 -6.05 -14.42
N ALA A 276 11.34 -7.19 -13.87
CA ALA A 276 12.53 -7.32 -13.05
C ALA A 276 13.78 -7.05 -13.91
N CYS A 277 14.64 -6.18 -13.41
CA CYS A 277 15.95 -5.94 -14.01
C CYS A 277 16.91 -6.99 -13.46
N ALA A 278 17.90 -7.41 -14.27
CA ALA A 278 18.97 -8.25 -13.76
C ALA A 278 19.62 -7.58 -12.53
N PRO A 279 19.88 -8.31 -11.43
CA PRO A 279 20.61 -7.76 -10.31
C PRO A 279 21.97 -7.27 -10.84
N ALA A 280 22.36 -6.06 -10.46
CA ALA A 280 23.66 -5.53 -10.87
C ALA A 280 24.74 -6.54 -10.44
N ALA A 281 25.59 -6.97 -11.38
CA ALA A 281 26.75 -7.79 -11.04
C ALA A 281 27.52 -7.06 -9.94
N LEU A 282 27.75 -7.73 -8.80
CA LEU A 282 28.62 -7.19 -7.76
C LEU A 282 29.95 -6.84 -8.43
N PRO A 283 30.52 -5.65 -8.21
CA PRO A 283 31.85 -5.37 -8.71
C PRO A 283 32.77 -6.48 -8.19
N ALA A 284 33.42 -7.19 -9.11
CA ALA A 284 34.39 -8.21 -8.77
C ALA A 284 35.37 -7.59 -7.78
N GLN A 285 35.39 -8.09 -6.55
CA GLN A 285 36.38 -7.69 -5.57
C GLN A 285 37.73 -7.93 -6.23
N ALA A 286 38.45 -6.85 -6.52
CA ALA A 286 39.79 -6.92 -7.05
C ALA A 286 40.60 -7.78 -6.09
N ALA A 287 40.99 -8.96 -6.55
CA ALA A 287 41.88 -9.84 -5.84
C ALA A 287 43.13 -9.03 -5.47
N ALA A 288 43.28 -8.73 -4.19
CA ALA A 288 44.55 -8.28 -3.63
C ALA A 288 45.56 -9.39 -3.95
N ARG A 289 46.49 -9.11 -4.87
CA ARG A 289 47.71 -9.89 -5.00
C ARG A 289 48.70 -9.39 -3.95
N PRO A 290 49.47 -10.30 -3.33
CA PRO A 290 50.34 -10.02 -2.18
C PRO A 290 51.44 -9.02 -2.50
#